data_AF-A0A077ZEG4-F1
#
_entry.id   AF-A0A077ZEG4-F1
#
_cell.length_a   1.000
_cell.length_b   1.000
_cell.length_c   1.000
_cell.angle_alpha   90.00
_cell.angle_beta   90.00
_cell.angle_gamma   90.00
#
_symmetry.space_group_name_H-M   'P 1'
#
loop_
_entity.id
_entity.type
_entity.pdbx_description
1 polymer ?
#
loop_
_entity_poly.entity_id
_entity_poly.type
_entity_poly.pdbx_seq_one_letter_code
_entity_poly.pdbx_strand_id
1 'polypeptide(L)'
;MAFWNRSHLFVGFFLPLLLPNESPGMSSGMKHIASPGFMIHYSFFSEVTSVAKTAVETVSSIVMEWRKICQTDYEQSGTLDIQTVFGMMKEIINWRSQITSLKLSLEEVKKLNYKIALKVDVGNRMLGADLVVRDTYGNELQADNCSVTELYKYHLATVERIAAEMGV
;
A
#
# COMPACT_ATOMS: atom_id res chain seq x y z
N MET A 1 -24.48 28.49 21.68
CA MET A 1 -23.43 28.60 20.64
C MET A 1 -22.72 27.25 20.49
N ALA A 2 -23.33 26.32 19.76
CA ALA A 2 -22.76 24.99 19.51
C ALA A 2 -22.94 24.67 18.02
N PHE A 3 -22.03 25.18 17.19
CA PHE A 3 -21.99 24.84 15.76
C PHE A 3 -20.55 24.64 15.25
N TRP A 4 -19.60 24.37 16.16
CA TRP A 4 -18.19 24.09 15.85
C TRP A 4 -17.89 22.57 15.74
N ASN A 5 -18.80 21.78 15.16
CA ASN A 5 -18.56 20.33 15.02
C ASN A 5 -18.83 19.75 13.62
N ARG A 6 -18.42 20.46 12.56
CA ARG A 6 -18.44 19.87 11.20
C ARG A 6 -17.31 20.29 10.27
N SER A 7 -16.24 20.88 10.80
CA SER A 7 -15.08 21.35 10.02
C SER A 7 -14.09 20.26 9.61
N HIS A 8 -14.39 18.97 9.81
CA HIS A 8 -13.49 17.88 9.38
C HIS A 8 -13.78 17.30 7.98
N LEU A 9 -14.80 17.78 7.27
CA LEU A 9 -15.15 17.23 5.94
C LEU A 9 -14.77 18.09 4.75
N PHE A 10 -14.20 19.29 4.94
CA PHE A 10 -13.91 20.21 3.82
C PHE A 10 -12.45 20.61 3.64
N VAL A 11 -11.55 20.20 4.53
CA VAL A 11 -10.11 20.55 4.41
C VAL A 11 -9.44 19.84 3.22
N GLY A 12 -10.01 18.74 2.73
CA GLY A 12 -9.45 17.94 1.63
C GLY A 12 -9.42 18.62 0.26
N PHE A 13 -10.28 19.62 0.01
CA PHE A 13 -10.37 20.22 -1.34
C PHE A 13 -9.35 21.36 -1.58
N PHE A 14 -8.78 21.95 -0.53
CA PHE A 14 -7.90 23.12 -0.66
C PHE A 14 -6.41 22.85 -0.41
N LEU A 15 -6.02 21.64 0.01
CA LEU A 15 -4.64 21.39 0.41
C LEU A 15 -3.61 21.39 -0.75
N PRO A 16 -3.94 21.07 -2.02
CA PRO A 16 -2.98 21.22 -3.12
C PRO A 16 -2.62 22.68 -3.45
N LEU A 17 -3.34 23.68 -2.90
CA LEU A 17 -3.07 25.10 -3.18
C LEU A 17 -2.14 25.78 -2.16
N LEU A 18 -1.77 25.13 -1.06
CA LEU A 18 -1.01 25.79 0.02
C LEU A 18 0.44 25.33 0.18
N LEU A 19 0.93 24.44 -0.67
CA LEU A 19 2.36 24.14 -0.74
C LEU A 19 2.87 24.47 -2.15
N PRO A 20 3.58 25.60 -2.33
CA PRO A 20 4.27 25.88 -3.58
C PRO A 20 5.23 24.74 -3.88
N ASN A 21 5.17 24.21 -5.11
CA ASN A 21 6.11 23.23 -5.66
C ASN A 21 7.51 23.46 -5.10
N GLU A 22 8.06 22.43 -4.48
CA GLU A 22 9.36 22.39 -3.82
C GLU A 22 10.37 23.33 -4.50
N SER A 23 10.47 24.55 -3.97
CA SER A 23 11.63 25.39 -4.23
C SER A 23 12.68 24.96 -3.20
N PRO A 24 13.87 24.50 -3.64
CA PRO A 24 14.93 24.04 -2.77
C PRO A 24 15.43 25.25 -1.96
N GLY A 25 14.83 25.44 -0.79
CA GLY A 25 15.05 26.64 0.02
C GLY A 25 14.01 26.87 1.13
N MET A 26 13.11 25.91 1.43
CA MET A 26 12.19 26.02 2.57
C MET A 26 12.99 26.07 3.89
N SER A 27 13.25 27.31 4.30
CA SER A 27 13.93 27.74 5.51
C SER A 27 13.30 27.11 6.77
N SER A 28 14.18 26.67 7.66
CA SER A 28 13.90 26.16 9.02
C SER A 28 12.88 27.01 9.81
N GLY A 29 12.73 28.29 9.48
CA GLY A 29 11.85 29.23 10.18
C GLY A 29 10.34 28.91 10.10
N MET A 30 9.86 28.20 9.08
CA MET A 30 8.40 27.97 8.95
C MET A 30 7.84 26.88 9.88
N LYS A 31 8.68 26.00 10.44
CA LYS A 31 8.23 25.00 11.44
C LYS A 31 7.69 25.64 12.71
N HIS A 32 8.18 26.83 13.08
CA HIS A 32 7.74 27.55 14.28
C HIS A 32 6.46 28.37 14.08
N ILE A 33 6.05 28.63 12.84
CA ILE A 33 4.86 29.44 12.53
C ILE A 33 3.60 28.57 12.45
N ALA A 34 3.77 27.30 12.07
CA ALA A 34 2.67 26.37 11.96
C ALA A 34 2.09 26.03 13.35
N SER A 35 0.78 26.26 13.49
CA SER A 35 0.02 25.76 14.65
C SER A 35 0.25 24.26 14.83
N PRO A 36 0.35 23.75 16.07
CA PRO A 36 0.43 22.31 16.34
C PRO A 36 -0.66 21.49 15.63
N GLY A 37 -1.89 22.03 15.54
CA GLY A 37 -2.99 21.38 14.83
C GLY A 37 -2.77 21.28 13.32
N PHE A 38 -2.11 22.28 12.72
CA PHE A 38 -1.74 22.24 11.31
C PHE A 38 -0.68 21.17 11.04
N MET A 39 0.33 21.05 11.91
CA MET A 39 1.38 20.04 11.76
C MET A 39 0.82 18.61 11.84
N ILE A 40 -0.08 18.34 12.79
CA ILE A 40 -0.72 17.02 12.91
C ILE A 40 -1.49 16.66 11.64
N HIS A 41 -2.32 17.58 11.13
CA HIS A 41 -3.08 17.36 9.90
C HIS A 41 -2.16 17.16 8.69
N TYR A 42 -1.07 17.93 8.59
CA TYR A 42 -0.10 17.79 7.52
C TYR A 42 0.64 16.44 7.57
N SER A 43 1.11 16.01 8.74
CA SER A 43 1.75 14.70 8.92
C SER A 43 0.82 13.56 8.51
N PHE A 44 -0.45 13.61 8.93
CA PHE A 44 -1.47 12.64 8.53
C PHE A 44 -1.68 12.63 7.01
N PHE A 45 -1.85 13.79 6.39
CA PHE A 45 -2.06 13.90 4.95
C PHE A 45 -0.84 13.42 4.15
N SER A 46 0.36 13.75 4.60
CA SER A 46 1.63 13.32 4.01
C SER A 46 1.76 11.80 4.05
N GLU A 47 1.46 11.17 5.19
CA GLU A 47 1.51 9.71 5.34
C GLU A 47 0.50 9.02 4.42
N VAL A 48 -0.75 9.47 4.38
CA VAL A 48 -1.78 8.93 3.47
C VAL A 48 -1.35 9.06 2.01
N THR A 49 -0.83 10.22 1.61
CA THR A 49 -0.39 10.47 0.24
C THR A 49 0.81 9.59 -0.12
N SER A 50 1.74 9.37 0.81
CA SER A 50 2.88 8.47 0.63
C SER A 50 2.42 7.03 0.40
N VAL A 51 1.55 6.50 1.27
CA VAL A 51 1.01 5.14 1.12
C VAL A 51 0.22 5.01 -0.19
N ALA A 52 -0.55 6.03 -0.57
CA ALA A 52 -1.28 6.04 -1.83
C ALA A 52 -0.35 5.97 -3.05
N LYS A 53 0.75 6.73 -3.04
CA LYS A 53 1.76 6.69 -4.12
C LYS A 53 2.39 5.31 -4.22
N THR A 54 2.89 4.77 -3.11
CA THR A 54 3.49 3.43 -3.06
C THR A 54 2.51 2.36 -3.54
N ALA A 55 1.26 2.39 -3.07
CA ALA A 55 0.24 1.43 -3.50
C ALA A 55 -0.03 1.51 -5.01
N VAL A 56 0.02 2.70 -5.62
CA VAL A 56 -0.17 2.85 -7.07
C VAL A 56 0.97 2.21 -7.86
N GLU A 57 2.21 2.50 -7.48
CA GLU A 57 3.41 1.99 -8.14
C GLU A 57 3.50 0.47 -7.99
N THR A 58 3.39 -0.04 -6.75
CA THR A 58 3.45 -1.47 -6.45
C THR A 58 2.37 -2.25 -7.16
N VAL A 59 1.09 -1.85 -7.05
CA VAL A 59 -0.01 -2.59 -7.70
C VAL A 59 0.13 -2.57 -9.22
N SER A 60 0.58 -1.46 -9.81
CA SER A 60 0.78 -1.40 -11.26
C SER A 60 1.91 -2.36 -11.69
N SER A 61 3.00 -2.43 -10.94
CA SER A 61 4.09 -3.38 -11.22
C SER A 61 3.63 -4.83 -11.11
N ILE A 62 2.93 -5.19 -10.02
CA ILE A 62 2.46 -6.56 -9.78
C ILE A 62 1.47 -7.01 -10.87
N VAL A 63 0.53 -6.14 -11.26
CA VAL A 63 -0.42 -6.47 -12.34
C VAL A 63 0.31 -6.72 -13.67
N MET A 64 1.34 -5.94 -13.97
CA MET A 64 2.15 -6.12 -15.18
C MET A 64 2.95 -7.42 -15.15
N GLU A 65 3.54 -7.75 -14.00
CA GLU A 65 4.27 -8.99 -13.79
C GLU A 65 3.35 -10.21 -13.93
N TRP A 66 2.25 -10.25 -13.19
CA TRP A 66 1.29 -11.35 -13.27
C TRP A 66 0.71 -11.50 -14.68
N ARG A 67 0.47 -10.39 -15.39
CA ARG A 67 0.01 -10.44 -16.77
C ARG A 67 1.03 -11.15 -17.66
N LYS A 68 2.32 -10.85 -17.48
CA LYS A 68 3.40 -11.49 -18.23
C LYS A 68 3.45 -12.99 -17.91
N ILE A 69 3.35 -13.38 -16.65
CA ILE A 69 3.32 -14.80 -16.24
C ILE A 69 2.14 -15.53 -16.90
N CYS A 70 0.93 -14.97 -16.83
CA CYS A 70 -0.25 -15.56 -17.47
C CYS A 70 -0.11 -15.68 -18.99
N GLN A 71 0.48 -14.67 -19.65
CA GLN A 71 0.71 -14.73 -21.09
C GLN A 71 1.69 -15.86 -21.45
N THR A 72 2.81 -15.94 -20.74
CA THR A 72 3.81 -16.99 -20.95
C THR A 72 3.22 -18.38 -20.70
N ASP A 73 2.42 -18.55 -19.63
CA ASP A 73 1.77 -19.82 -19.35
C ASP A 73 0.77 -20.21 -20.44
N TYR A 74 -0.05 -19.28 -20.93
CA TYR A 74 -1.02 -19.52 -21.99
C TYR A 74 -0.36 -20.00 -23.30
N GLU A 75 0.83 -19.49 -23.61
CA GLU A 75 1.60 -19.88 -24.80
C GLU A 75 2.31 -21.23 -24.65
N GLN A 76 2.58 -21.69 -23.42
CA GLN A 76 3.44 -22.84 -23.15
C GLN A 76 2.70 -24.06 -22.60
N SER A 77 1.96 -23.89 -21.50
CA SER A 77 1.40 -25.01 -20.73
C SER A 77 -0.12 -24.93 -20.58
N GLY A 78 -0.67 -23.72 -20.44
CA GLY A 78 -2.09 -23.47 -20.21
C GLY A 78 -2.61 -24.09 -18.91
N THR A 79 -1.76 -24.22 -17.89
CA THR A 79 -2.10 -24.90 -16.63
C THR A 79 -2.59 -23.95 -15.54
N LEU A 80 -2.30 -22.66 -15.65
CA LEU A 80 -2.74 -21.68 -14.67
C LEU A 80 -4.25 -21.41 -14.78
N ASP A 81 -4.89 -21.24 -13.62
CA ASP A 81 -6.24 -20.69 -13.56
C ASP A 81 -6.20 -19.17 -13.78
N ILE A 82 -6.15 -18.78 -15.06
CA ILE A 82 -6.06 -17.38 -15.49
C ILE A 82 -7.28 -16.58 -15.01
N GLN A 83 -8.46 -17.19 -14.89
CA GLN A 83 -9.67 -16.48 -14.44
C GLN A 83 -9.53 -16.07 -12.98
N THR A 84 -9.03 -16.96 -12.12
CA THR A 84 -8.76 -16.64 -10.72
C THR A 84 -7.72 -15.53 -10.61
N VAL A 85 -6.62 -15.61 -11.37
CA VAL A 85 -5.56 -14.58 -11.36
C VAL A 85 -6.11 -13.22 -11.81
N PHE A 86 -6.90 -13.16 -12.89
CA PHE A 86 -7.56 -11.92 -13.33
C PHE A 86 -8.58 -11.39 -12.32
N GLY A 87 -9.28 -12.27 -11.60
CA GLY A 87 -10.11 -11.90 -10.46
C GLY A 87 -9.30 -11.17 -9.39
N MET A 88 -8.16 -11.75 -9.00
CA MET A 88 -7.25 -11.15 -8.02
C MET A 88 -6.69 -9.80 -8.49
N MET A 89 -6.29 -9.67 -9.77
CA MET A 89 -5.86 -8.39 -10.34
C MET A 89 -6.94 -7.32 -10.22
N LYS A 90 -8.20 -7.66 -10.55
CA LYS A 90 -9.32 -6.72 -10.43
C LYS A 90 -9.53 -6.28 -8.98
N GLU A 91 -9.43 -7.19 -8.03
CA GLU A 91 -9.53 -6.88 -6.59
C GLU A 91 -8.46 -5.88 -6.16
N ILE A 92 -7.18 -6.14 -6.45
CA ILE A 92 -6.09 -5.25 -6.02
C ILE A 92 -6.13 -3.90 -6.73
N ILE A 93 -6.53 -3.85 -8.01
CA ILE A 93 -6.74 -2.59 -8.75
C ILE A 93 -7.87 -1.78 -8.13
N ASN A 94 -8.96 -2.42 -7.73
CA ASN A 94 -10.08 -1.76 -7.07
C ASN A 94 -9.69 -1.23 -5.68
N TRP A 95 -8.95 -2.00 -4.88
CA TRP A 95 -8.48 -1.54 -3.58
C TRP A 95 -7.48 -0.39 -3.70
N ARG A 96 -6.55 -0.44 -4.67
CA ARG A 96 -5.69 0.70 -5.00
C ARG A 96 -6.52 1.95 -5.33
N SER A 97 -7.56 1.81 -6.15
CA SER A 97 -8.45 2.94 -6.49
C SER A 97 -9.11 3.57 -5.25
N GLN A 98 -9.51 2.75 -4.28
CA GLN A 98 -10.06 3.25 -3.01
C GLN A 98 -9.02 4.06 -2.21
N ILE A 99 -7.77 3.58 -2.12
CA ILE A 99 -6.67 4.31 -1.47
C ILE A 99 -6.45 5.65 -2.19
N THR A 100 -6.35 5.64 -3.52
CA THR A 100 -6.11 6.86 -4.33
C THR A 100 -7.27 7.84 -4.27
N SER A 101 -8.49 7.40 -3.93
CA SER A 101 -9.64 8.30 -3.80
C SER A 101 -9.55 9.29 -2.63
N LEU A 102 -8.60 9.08 -1.69
CA LEU A 102 -8.38 9.89 -0.48
C LEU A 102 -9.63 10.04 0.41
N LYS A 103 -10.57 9.09 0.33
CA LYS A 103 -11.81 9.06 1.15
C LYS A 103 -11.65 8.30 2.45
N LEU A 104 -10.55 7.57 2.61
CA LEU A 104 -10.28 6.68 3.73
C LEU A 104 -9.42 7.39 4.77
N SER A 105 -9.63 7.08 6.04
CA SER A 105 -8.74 7.44 7.13
C SER A 105 -7.40 6.69 7.02
N LEU A 106 -6.35 7.16 7.71
CA LEU A 106 -5.03 6.51 7.71
C LEU A 106 -5.11 5.03 8.14
N GLU A 107 -5.93 4.73 9.14
CA GLU A 107 -6.11 3.35 9.62
C GLU A 107 -6.77 2.47 8.56
N GLU A 108 -7.79 2.99 7.88
CA GLU A 108 -8.45 2.28 6.77
C GLU A 108 -7.50 2.09 5.58
N VAL A 109 -6.66 3.08 5.27
CA VAL A 109 -5.62 2.97 4.24
C VAL A 109 -4.61 1.90 4.61
N LYS A 110 -4.09 1.88 5.84
CA LYS A 110 -3.15 0.86 6.33
C LYS A 110 -3.74 -0.54 6.25
N LYS A 111 -4.98 -0.71 6.72
CA LYS A 111 -5.70 -1.98 6.65
C LYS A 111 -5.91 -2.44 5.21
N LEU A 112 -6.27 -1.53 4.31
CA LEU A 112 -6.47 -1.87 2.90
C LEU A 112 -5.15 -2.17 2.19
N ASN A 113 -4.07 -1.48 2.54
CA ASN A 113 -2.72 -1.77 2.05
C ASN A 113 -2.24 -3.14 2.50
N TYR A 114 -2.47 -3.50 3.77
CA TYR A 114 -2.21 -4.86 4.27
C TYR A 114 -3.00 -5.92 3.48
N LYS A 115 -4.27 -5.64 3.17
CA LYS A 115 -5.12 -6.53 2.37
C LYS A 115 -4.57 -6.71 0.95
N ILE A 116 -4.08 -5.64 0.32
CA ILE A 116 -3.39 -5.71 -0.97
C ILE A 116 -2.16 -6.60 -0.84
N ALA A 117 -1.29 -6.34 0.13
CA ALA A 117 -0.07 -7.11 0.37
C ALA A 117 -0.36 -8.62 0.52
N LEU A 118 -1.33 -8.98 1.36
CA LEU A 118 -1.75 -10.37 1.56
C LEU A 118 -2.24 -11.03 0.26
N LYS A 119 -3.08 -10.34 -0.52
CA LYS A 119 -3.59 -10.85 -1.79
C LYS A 119 -2.47 -11.03 -2.83
N VAL A 120 -1.51 -10.11 -2.86
CA VAL A 120 -0.33 -10.22 -3.70
C VAL A 120 0.52 -11.42 -3.30
N ASP A 121 0.75 -11.64 -2.01
CA ASP A 121 1.55 -12.76 -1.54
C ASP A 121 0.92 -14.12 -1.92
N VAL A 122 -0.41 -14.24 -1.79
CA VAL A 122 -1.18 -15.41 -2.27
C VAL A 122 -1.04 -15.58 -3.78
N GLY A 123 -1.18 -14.50 -4.55
CA GLY A 123 -1.08 -14.55 -6.00
C GLY A 123 0.32 -14.93 -6.47
N ASN A 124 1.36 -14.40 -5.84
CA ASN A 124 2.75 -14.77 -6.12
C ASN A 124 2.97 -16.25 -5.87
N ARG A 125 2.46 -16.79 -4.75
CA ARG A 125 2.56 -18.23 -4.46
C ARG A 125 1.83 -19.09 -5.49
N MET A 126 0.64 -18.67 -5.94
CA MET A 126 -0.11 -19.37 -6.99
C MET A 126 0.58 -19.35 -8.35
N LEU A 127 1.28 -18.25 -8.66
CA LEU A 127 1.96 -18.02 -9.93
C LEU A 127 3.41 -18.53 -9.94
N GLY A 128 3.92 -19.05 -8.81
CA GLY A 128 5.32 -19.46 -8.67
C GLY A 128 6.31 -18.28 -8.73
N ALA A 129 5.86 -17.06 -8.40
CA ALA A 129 6.69 -15.88 -8.30
C ALA A 129 7.39 -15.79 -6.93
N ASP A 130 8.32 -14.85 -6.79
CA ASP A 130 9.11 -14.69 -5.58
C ASP A 130 8.25 -14.30 -4.36
N LEU A 131 8.59 -14.90 -3.23
CA LEU A 131 8.03 -14.56 -1.93
C LEU A 131 8.62 -13.24 -1.44
N VAL A 132 7.76 -12.26 -1.14
CA VAL A 132 8.15 -11.03 -0.46
C VAL A 132 7.99 -11.23 1.05
N VAL A 133 9.09 -11.17 1.80
CA VAL A 133 9.04 -11.25 3.26
C VAL A 133 8.50 -9.95 3.83
N ARG A 134 7.50 -10.05 4.72
CA ARG A 134 6.83 -8.88 5.29
C ARG A 134 6.86 -8.87 6.81
N ASP A 135 6.73 -7.67 7.38
CA ASP A 135 6.48 -7.48 8.80
C ASP A 135 5.02 -7.83 9.18
N THR A 136 4.69 -7.68 10.46
CA THR A 136 3.34 -7.93 10.99
C THR A 136 2.26 -6.97 10.44
N TYR A 137 2.67 -5.87 9.81
CA TYR A 137 1.81 -4.84 9.23
C TYR A 137 1.73 -4.93 7.70
N GLY A 138 2.34 -5.95 7.08
CA GLY A 138 2.33 -6.17 5.63
C GLY A 138 3.30 -5.29 4.86
N ASN A 139 4.20 -4.57 5.52
CA ASN A 139 5.27 -3.84 4.85
C ASN A 139 6.35 -4.81 4.42
N GLU A 140 6.94 -4.57 3.26
CA GLU A 140 8.11 -5.32 2.80
C GLU A 140 9.29 -5.08 3.74
N LEU A 141 9.88 -6.18 4.20
CA LEU A 141 10.97 -6.14 5.16
C LEU A 141 12.27 -5.72 4.46
N GLN A 142 12.92 -4.69 4.99
CA GLN A 142 14.24 -4.29 4.52
C GLN A 142 15.30 -5.19 5.17
N ALA A 143 16.02 -5.96 4.36
CA ALA A 143 16.94 -6.99 4.85
C ALA A 143 18.16 -6.43 5.60
N ASP A 144 18.52 -5.17 5.37
CA ASP A 144 19.58 -4.45 6.09
C ASP A 144 19.21 -4.13 7.54
N ASN A 145 17.92 -4.05 7.84
CA ASN A 145 17.37 -3.71 9.15
C ASN A 145 17.05 -4.94 10.01
N CYS A 146 17.43 -6.14 9.58
CA CYS A 146 17.13 -7.39 10.29
C CYS A 146 18.34 -8.32 10.34
N SER A 147 18.54 -8.98 11.48
CA SER A 147 19.47 -10.11 11.54
C SER A 147 18.94 -11.30 10.73
N VAL A 148 19.82 -12.23 10.33
CA VAL A 148 19.42 -13.44 9.60
C VAL A 148 18.38 -14.26 10.35
N THR A 149 18.49 -14.34 11.69
CA THR A 149 17.52 -15.05 12.53
C THR A 149 16.17 -14.36 12.56
N GLU A 150 16.13 -13.02 12.57
CA GLU A 150 14.87 -12.27 12.48
C GLU A 150 14.24 -12.41 11.10
N LEU A 151 15.03 -12.27 10.04
CA LEU A 151 14.55 -12.46 8.66
C LEU A 151 13.94 -13.85 8.48
N TYR A 152 14.56 -14.90 9.04
CA TYR A 152 14.01 -16.25 9.00
C TYR A 152 12.67 -16.37 9.74
N LYS A 153 12.52 -15.71 10.90
CA LYS A 153 11.23 -15.68 11.62
C LYS A 153 10.15 -14.99 10.82
N TYR A 154 10.45 -13.84 10.21
CA TYR A 154 9.50 -13.12 9.35
C TYR A 154 9.15 -13.91 8.08
N HIS A 155 10.11 -14.64 7.51
CA HIS A 155 9.88 -15.55 6.39
C HIS A 155 8.85 -16.61 6.77
N LEU A 156 9.06 -17.32 7.90
CA LEU A 156 8.11 -18.32 8.38
C LEU A 156 6.72 -17.71 8.64
N ALA A 157 6.66 -16.59 9.34
CA ALA A 157 5.39 -15.90 9.62
C ALA A 157 4.65 -15.46 8.33
N THR A 158 5.40 -15.03 7.31
CA THR A 158 4.84 -14.68 6.00
C THR A 158 4.27 -15.93 5.31
N VAL A 159 5.02 -17.04 5.32
CA VAL A 159 4.57 -18.31 4.73
C VAL A 159 3.32 -18.84 5.44
N GLU A 160 3.30 -18.83 6.77
CA GLU A 160 2.15 -19.23 7.58
C GLU A 160 0.91 -18.37 7.29
N ARG A 161 1.09 -17.05 7.17
CA ARG A 161 0.00 -16.13 6.83
C ARG A 161 -0.57 -16.42 5.43
N ILE A 162 0.28 -16.71 4.45
CA ILE A 162 -0.17 -17.08 3.10
C ILE A 162 -0.90 -18.43 3.13
N ALA A 163 -0.38 -19.41 3.86
CA ALA A 163 -1.00 -20.73 4.00
C ALA A 163 -2.40 -20.62 4.61
N ALA A 164 -2.55 -19.85 5.69
CA ALA A 164 -3.83 -19.59 6.34
C ALA A 164 -4.85 -18.93 5.39
N GLU A 165 -4.43 -17.95 4.57
CA GLU A 165 -5.31 -17.29 3.61
C GLU A 165 -5.72 -18.21 2.44
N MET A 166 -4.83 -19.12 2.02
CA MET A 166 -5.11 -20.13 1.01
C MET A 166 -5.95 -21.30 1.55
N GLY A 167 -6.08 -21.44 2.86
CA GLY A 167 -6.75 -22.57 3.50
C GLY A 167 -5.96 -23.88 3.40
N VAL A 168 -4.63 -23.82 3.41
CA VAL A 168 -3.71 -24.98 3.38
C VAL A 168 -2.86 -25.09 4.63
#